data_AF-A0A8S2D890-F1
#
_entry.id   AF-A0A8S2D890-F1
#
_cell.length_a   1.000
_cell.length_b   1.000
_cell.length_c   1.000
_cell.angle_alpha   90.00
_cell.angle_beta   90.00
_cell.angle_gamma   90.00
#
_symmetry.space_group_name_H-M   'P 1'
#
loop_
_entity.id
_entity.type
_entity.pdbx_description
1 polymer ?
#
loop_
_entity_poly.entity_id
_entity_poly.type
_entity_poly.pdbx_seq_one_letter_code
_entity_poly.pdbx_strand_id
1 'polypeptide(L)'
;MDCEKLEETEDNYECEEFEETPLYAAVLTYLSYAILCIFGWLRDFLRQSYVERKKGALDPNAKLGFVPLYQSYESFYTRNMYTRVRDIFNRPIGSVASSEFDLVERVSDDYNWTYRYTGNKIRAINLGSYNYLGFAEKDGPCATAAINSIKSYGSALCSTRSELGTQSYHIELETLLAEYLGVESCIAFGMGFATNALNIPALVSKGDLVLSDELNHVSLILGIRLSGAKIQTFAHNDMKDLERKLHDAIVYGQPRHHRPWRKILIVVEGIYSME
;
A
#
# COMPACT_ATOMS: atom_id res chain seq x y z
N MET A 1 36.60 0.96 -36.25
CA MET A 1 35.30 0.27 -36.43
C MET A 1 34.32 1.06 -35.60
N ASP A 2 33.96 2.18 -36.21
CA ASP A 2 32.90 3.18 -36.00
C ASP A 2 32.30 3.36 -34.60
N CYS A 3 32.80 4.41 -33.93
CA CYS A 3 32.31 4.97 -32.68
C CYS A 3 31.35 6.16 -32.92
N GLU A 4 30.65 6.18 -34.06
CA GLU A 4 29.88 7.35 -34.55
C GLU A 4 28.39 7.03 -34.85
N LYS A 5 27.79 6.03 -34.20
CA LYS A 5 26.36 5.66 -34.45
C LYS A 5 25.52 5.37 -33.21
N LEU A 6 25.77 6.03 -32.08
CA LEU A 6 24.92 5.91 -30.89
C LEU A 6 24.43 7.27 -30.34
N GLU A 7 24.42 8.33 -31.15
CA GLU A 7 23.96 9.68 -30.76
C GLU A 7 22.56 10.08 -31.28
N GLU A 8 21.75 9.14 -31.78
CA GLU A 8 20.36 9.45 -32.21
C GLU A 8 19.36 8.41 -31.69
N THR A 9 19.19 8.33 -30.37
CA THR A 9 17.95 7.84 -29.74
C THR A 9 17.74 8.57 -28.41
N GLU A 10 17.74 9.90 -28.43
CA GLU A 10 17.25 10.71 -27.30
C GLU A 10 15.74 10.94 -27.46
N ASP A 11 15.04 10.77 -26.34
CA ASP A 11 13.73 11.36 -26.02
C ASP A 11 12.52 10.90 -26.84
N ASN A 12 12.09 9.65 -26.61
CA ASN A 12 10.68 9.25 -26.76
C ASN A 12 10.23 8.38 -25.59
N TYR A 13 10.57 8.78 -24.36
CA TYR A 13 9.79 8.34 -23.21
C TYR A 13 8.49 9.14 -23.26
N GLU A 14 7.40 8.52 -23.71
CA GLU A 14 6.07 9.08 -23.56
C GLU A 14 5.91 9.43 -22.08
N CYS A 15 5.81 10.73 -21.76
CA CYS A 15 5.43 11.16 -20.42
C CYS A 15 4.12 10.44 -20.10
N GLU A 16 4.07 9.69 -19.00
CA GLU A 16 2.80 9.20 -18.46
C GLU A 16 1.94 10.43 -18.17
N GLU A 17 1.04 10.74 -19.10
CA GLU A 17 0.14 11.89 -19.00
C GLU A 17 -0.99 11.52 -18.05
N PHE A 18 -0.73 11.66 -16.75
CA PHE A 18 -1.78 11.58 -15.74
C PHE A 18 -2.78 12.68 -16.04
N GLU A 19 -4.04 12.32 -16.29
CA GLU A 19 -5.10 13.30 -16.49
C GLU A 19 -5.25 14.13 -15.21
N GLU A 20 -4.84 15.40 -15.27
CA GLU A 20 -4.94 16.28 -14.11
C GLU A 20 -6.39 16.38 -13.65
N THR A 21 -6.60 16.31 -12.34
CA THR A 21 -7.96 16.30 -11.80
C THR A 21 -8.64 17.63 -12.14
N PRO A 22 -9.74 17.63 -12.91
CA PRO A 22 -10.39 18.87 -13.29
C PRO A 22 -10.80 19.68 -12.05
N LEU A 23 -10.55 20.99 -12.06
CA LEU A 23 -10.81 21.84 -10.89
C LEU A 23 -12.25 21.71 -10.38
N TYR A 24 -13.22 21.56 -11.27
CA TYR A 24 -14.62 21.38 -10.88
C TYR A 24 -14.83 20.08 -10.09
N ALA A 25 -14.16 18.98 -10.45
CA ALA A 25 -14.26 17.70 -9.76
C ALA A 25 -13.66 17.79 -8.36
N ALA A 26 -12.52 18.46 -8.22
CA ALA A 26 -11.92 18.76 -6.92
C ALA A 26 -12.87 19.60 -6.04
N VAL A 27 -13.38 20.72 -6.57
CA VAL A 27 -14.28 21.63 -5.84
C VAL A 27 -15.57 20.91 -5.41
N LEU A 28 -16.21 20.16 -6.31
CA LEU A 28 -17.43 19.42 -5.99
C LEU A 28 -17.18 18.33 -4.95
N THR A 29 -16.02 17.68 -4.98
CA THR A 29 -15.64 16.66 -4.00
C THR A 29 -15.48 17.29 -2.61
N TYR A 30 -14.74 18.40 -2.51
CA TYR A 30 -14.58 19.13 -1.24
C TYR A 30 -15.90 19.71 -0.73
N LEU A 31 -16.74 20.23 -1.62
CA LEU A 31 -18.08 20.72 -1.26
C LEU A 31 -18.96 19.58 -0.72
N SER A 32 -18.95 18.42 -1.38
CA SER A 32 -19.68 17.23 -0.94
C SER A 32 -19.21 16.78 0.45
N TYR A 33 -17.90 16.77 0.67
CA TYR A 33 -17.31 16.46 1.98
C TYR A 33 -17.74 17.47 3.05
N ALA A 34 -17.70 18.77 2.74
CA ALA A 34 -18.13 19.82 3.65
C ALA A 34 -19.61 19.69 4.04
N ILE A 35 -20.49 19.41 3.07
CA ILE A 35 -21.91 19.17 3.31
C ILE A 35 -22.08 17.96 4.23
N LEU A 36 -21.44 16.83 3.93
CA LEU A 36 -21.50 15.63 4.77
C LEU A 36 -21.00 15.88 6.20
N CYS A 37 -19.92 16.65 6.35
CA CYS A 37 -19.43 17.07 7.65
C CYS A 37 -20.49 17.91 8.38
N ILE A 38 -21.02 18.98 7.78
CA ILE A 38 -22.04 19.83 8.42
C ILE A 38 -23.23 19.00 8.92
N PHE A 39 -23.75 18.08 8.09
CA PHE A 39 -24.82 17.18 8.49
C PHE A 39 -24.41 16.22 9.62
N GLY A 40 -23.17 15.70 9.59
CA GLY A 40 -22.63 14.90 10.67
C GLY A 40 -22.60 15.65 12.00
N TRP A 41 -22.15 16.91 12.00
CA TRP A 41 -22.05 17.74 13.21
C TRP A 41 -23.45 18.09 13.73
N LEU A 42 -24.38 18.44 12.84
CA LEU A 42 -25.78 18.66 13.19
C LEU A 42 -26.39 17.43 13.87
N ARG A 43 -26.15 16.22 13.35
CA ARG A 43 -26.67 14.99 13.95
C ARG A 43 -26.06 14.69 15.31
N ASP A 44 -24.76 14.95 15.47
CA ASP A 44 -24.12 14.81 16.78
C ASP A 44 -24.68 15.80 17.80
N PHE A 45 -24.98 17.02 17.38
CA PHE A 45 -25.71 17.99 18.19
C PHE A 45 -27.11 17.48 18.57
N LEU A 46 -27.91 16.99 17.62
CA LEU A 46 -29.24 16.43 17.89
C LEU A 46 -29.19 15.21 18.84
N ARG A 47 -28.13 14.40 18.78
CA ARG A 47 -27.89 13.29 19.71
C ARG A 47 -27.51 13.76 21.11
N GLN A 48 -26.80 14.88 21.24
CA GLN A 48 -26.51 15.48 22.54
C GLN A 48 -27.77 16.08 23.16
N SER A 49 -28.66 16.65 22.36
CA SER A 49 -29.96 17.18 22.77
C SER A 49 -31.05 16.12 22.98
N TYR A 50 -30.70 14.83 22.94
CA TYR A 50 -31.61 13.68 23.11
C TYR A 50 -32.76 13.56 22.07
N VAL A 51 -32.68 14.33 20.97
CA VAL A 51 -33.67 14.28 19.87
C VAL A 51 -33.41 13.07 18.96
N GLU A 52 -32.15 12.75 18.69
CA GLU A 52 -31.76 11.57 17.91
C GLU A 52 -31.17 10.48 18.83
N ARG A 53 -31.57 9.22 18.62
CA ARG A 53 -31.00 8.08 19.36
C ARG A 53 -29.53 7.88 19.04
N LYS A 54 -28.69 7.71 20.07
CA LYS A 54 -27.28 7.32 19.93
C LYS A 54 -27.20 5.83 19.61
N LYS A 55 -27.03 5.49 18.32
CA LYS A 55 -26.60 4.16 17.88
C LYS A 55 -25.07 4.15 17.91
N GLY A 56 -24.45 3.22 18.64
CA GLY A 56 -22.99 3.14 18.82
C GLY A 56 -22.58 2.96 20.28
N ALA A 57 -21.43 2.31 20.50
CA ALA A 57 -20.87 2.12 21.83
C ALA A 57 -20.52 3.49 22.44
N LEU A 58 -20.92 3.70 23.69
CA LEU A 58 -20.48 4.84 24.49
C LEU A 58 -19.35 4.33 25.38
N ASP A 59 -18.29 5.10 25.52
CA ASP A 59 -17.31 4.87 26.56
C ASP A 59 -17.98 5.13 27.92
N PRO A 60 -18.25 4.09 28.73
CA PRO A 60 -18.91 4.27 30.03
C PRO A 60 -18.01 5.04 31.01
N ASN A 61 -16.70 5.09 30.74
CA ASN A 61 -15.67 5.65 31.61
C ASN A 61 -15.24 7.06 31.19
N ALA A 62 -15.81 7.62 30.12
CA ALA A 62 -15.50 8.99 29.67
C ALA A 62 -15.75 10.06 30.75
N LYS A 63 -16.60 9.78 31.75
CA LYS A 63 -16.90 10.66 32.88
C LYS A 63 -15.99 10.44 34.10
N LEU A 64 -15.15 9.40 34.09
CA LEU A 64 -14.29 9.01 35.21
C LEU A 64 -12.85 9.56 35.10
N GLY A 65 -12.57 10.42 34.11
CA GLY A 65 -11.26 11.05 33.92
C GLY A 65 -10.20 10.14 33.27
N PHE A 66 -10.59 8.97 32.75
CA PHE A 66 -9.71 8.13 31.93
C PHE A 66 -9.51 8.74 30.54
N VAL A 67 -8.38 8.39 29.90
CA VAL A 67 -8.17 8.68 28.47
C VAL A 67 -9.32 8.04 27.70
N PRO A 68 -10.06 8.80 26.88
CA PRO A 68 -11.19 8.25 26.15
C PRO A 68 -10.72 7.13 25.22
N LEU A 69 -11.46 6.02 25.20
CA LEU A 69 -11.14 4.88 24.33
C LEU A 69 -11.21 5.23 22.84
N TYR A 70 -11.89 6.32 22.48
CA TYR A 70 -12.08 6.75 21.10
C TYR A 70 -11.64 8.21 20.90
N GLN A 71 -10.95 8.46 19.80
CA GLN A 71 -10.67 9.83 19.35
C GLN A 71 -11.95 10.51 18.84
N SER A 72 -12.07 11.81 19.11
CA SER A 72 -13.29 12.58 18.80
C SER A 72 -13.61 12.60 17.30
N TYR A 73 -12.59 12.81 16.45
CA TYR A 73 -12.78 12.88 15.00
C TYR A 73 -13.00 11.50 14.36
N GLU A 74 -12.22 10.48 14.71
CA GLU A 74 -12.42 9.13 14.17
C GLU A 74 -13.81 8.59 14.52
N SER A 75 -14.27 8.84 15.76
CA SER A 75 -15.62 8.50 16.19
C SER A 75 -16.68 9.21 15.36
N PHE A 76 -16.48 10.51 15.14
CA PHE A 76 -17.35 11.33 14.30
C PHE A 76 -17.43 10.76 12.88
N TYR A 77 -16.28 10.56 12.24
CA TYR A 77 -16.15 10.07 10.88
C TYR A 77 -16.79 8.68 10.76
N THR A 78 -16.46 7.76 11.66
CA THR A 78 -16.96 6.39 11.66
C THR A 78 -18.48 6.36 11.75
N ARG A 79 -19.04 7.11 12.71
CA ARG A 79 -20.48 7.12 13.01
C ARG A 79 -21.32 7.84 11.94
N ASN A 80 -20.83 8.96 11.43
CA ASN A 80 -21.62 9.85 10.57
C ASN A 80 -21.36 9.66 9.08
N MET A 81 -20.13 9.30 8.71
CA MET A 81 -19.70 9.22 7.31
C MET A 81 -19.47 7.77 6.91
N TYR A 82 -18.48 7.12 7.51
CA TYR A 82 -18.04 5.77 7.11
C TYR A 82 -19.17 4.74 7.19
N THR A 83 -19.94 4.71 8.29
CA THR A 83 -21.05 3.75 8.45
C THR A 83 -22.04 3.80 7.28
N ARG A 84 -22.21 4.95 6.64
CA ARG A 84 -23.13 5.09 5.50
C ARG A 84 -22.60 4.50 4.21
N VAL A 85 -21.30 4.60 3.98
CA VAL A 85 -20.65 4.17 2.73
C VAL A 85 -19.97 2.81 2.85
N ARG A 86 -19.77 2.29 4.07
CA ARG A 86 -19.04 1.02 4.29
C ARG A 86 -19.65 -0.16 3.57
N ASP A 87 -20.93 -0.11 3.21
CA ASP A 87 -21.52 -1.19 2.43
C ASP A 87 -20.90 -1.32 1.04
N ILE A 88 -20.42 -0.22 0.45
CA ILE A 88 -19.82 -0.20 -0.88
C ILE A 88 -18.43 -0.84 -0.84
N PHE A 89 -17.63 -0.47 0.17
CA PHE A 89 -16.21 -0.86 0.24
C PHE A 89 -15.96 -2.18 0.98
N ASN A 90 -16.84 -2.56 1.92
CA ASN A 90 -16.61 -3.72 2.79
C ASN A 90 -17.56 -4.88 2.49
N ARG A 91 -17.93 -5.10 1.22
CA ARG A 91 -18.74 -6.29 0.88
C ARG A 91 -17.86 -7.53 0.99
N PRO A 92 -18.26 -8.55 1.76
CA PRO A 92 -17.46 -9.76 1.88
C PRO A 92 -17.42 -10.48 0.53
N ILE A 93 -16.22 -10.90 0.14
CA ILE A 93 -16.00 -11.76 -1.01
C ILE A 93 -16.03 -13.21 -0.50
N GLY A 94 -16.87 -14.04 -1.11
CA GLY A 94 -17.13 -15.42 -0.71
C GLY A 94 -16.54 -16.47 -1.66
N SER A 95 -15.63 -16.08 -2.54
CA SER A 95 -14.89 -16.93 -3.49
C SER A 95 -13.42 -16.52 -3.55
N VAL A 96 -12.64 -17.23 -4.36
CA VAL A 96 -11.29 -16.78 -4.75
C VAL A 96 -11.38 -15.49 -5.57
N ALA A 97 -10.32 -14.67 -5.51
CA ALA A 97 -10.20 -13.43 -6.26
C ALA A 97 -9.74 -13.69 -7.71
N SER A 98 -10.53 -14.47 -8.44
CA SER A 98 -10.35 -14.77 -9.87
C SER A 98 -10.80 -13.59 -10.73
N SER A 99 -10.80 -13.78 -12.05
CA SER A 99 -11.47 -12.96 -13.07
C SER A 99 -12.93 -12.62 -12.73
N GLU A 100 -13.60 -13.49 -11.98
CA GLU A 100 -14.92 -13.26 -11.40
C GLU A 100 -14.92 -13.68 -9.94
N PHE A 101 -15.76 -13.03 -9.13
CA PHE A 101 -15.89 -13.36 -7.73
C PHE A 101 -17.34 -13.28 -7.25
N ASP A 102 -17.62 -14.03 -6.19
CA ASP A 102 -18.90 -14.04 -5.50
C ASP A 102 -18.90 -13.01 -4.38
N LEU A 103 -19.72 -11.96 -4.53
CA LEU A 103 -20.05 -11.05 -3.46
C LEU A 103 -21.12 -11.68 -2.56
N VAL A 104 -20.88 -11.71 -1.26
CA VAL A 104 -21.89 -12.14 -0.29
C VAL A 104 -22.96 -11.06 -0.20
N GLU A 105 -24.18 -11.40 -0.60
CA GLU A 105 -25.30 -10.46 -0.54
C GLU A 105 -25.73 -10.24 0.92
N ARG A 106 -25.87 -8.96 1.28
CA ARG A 106 -26.37 -8.54 2.57
C ARG A 106 -27.28 -7.34 2.42
N VAL A 107 -28.25 -7.25 3.34
CA VAL A 107 -29.20 -6.14 3.43
C VAL A 107 -29.05 -5.48 4.79
N SER A 108 -29.26 -4.17 4.82
CA SER A 108 -29.33 -3.39 6.05
C SER A 108 -30.67 -2.67 6.13
N ASP A 109 -31.39 -2.88 7.23
CA ASP A 109 -32.66 -2.22 7.53
C ASP A 109 -32.48 -0.97 8.41
N ASP A 110 -31.24 -0.64 8.79
CA ASP A 110 -30.93 0.36 9.80
C ASP A 110 -29.87 1.38 9.38
N TYR A 111 -29.76 1.64 8.07
CA TYR A 111 -28.79 2.56 7.47
C TYR A 111 -27.34 2.10 7.66
N ASN A 112 -27.07 0.85 7.31
CA ASN A 112 -25.76 0.23 7.35
C ASN A 112 -25.17 0.11 8.75
N TRP A 113 -25.97 0.09 9.82
CA TRP A 113 -25.48 -0.13 11.19
C TRP A 113 -25.31 -1.60 11.51
N THR A 114 -26.23 -2.42 11.02
CA THR A 114 -26.18 -3.88 11.05
C THR A 114 -26.47 -4.44 9.66
N TYR A 115 -26.04 -5.67 9.44
CA TYR A 115 -26.25 -6.38 8.19
C TYR A 115 -26.83 -7.76 8.47
N ARG A 116 -27.79 -8.16 7.64
CA ARG A 116 -28.30 -9.52 7.59
C ARG A 116 -27.92 -10.13 6.25
N TYR A 117 -27.28 -11.29 6.30
CA TYR A 117 -26.98 -12.06 5.10
C TYR A 117 -28.27 -12.64 4.53
N THR A 118 -28.44 -12.53 3.22
CA THR A 118 -29.62 -13.08 2.52
C THR A 118 -29.45 -14.57 2.23
N GLY A 119 -28.21 -15.08 2.27
CA GLY A 119 -27.84 -16.43 1.85
C GLY A 119 -27.50 -16.50 0.36
N ASN A 120 -27.78 -15.45 -0.40
CA ASN A 120 -27.44 -15.38 -1.82
C ASN A 120 -26.03 -14.85 -2.04
N LYS A 121 -25.53 -15.07 -3.25
CA LYS A 121 -24.28 -14.52 -3.75
C LYS A 121 -24.54 -13.79 -5.06
N ILE A 122 -23.88 -12.67 -5.26
CA ILE A 122 -23.91 -11.90 -6.50
C ILE A 122 -22.58 -12.14 -7.21
N ARG A 123 -22.63 -12.69 -8.42
CA ARG A 123 -21.43 -12.89 -9.24
C ARG A 123 -21.06 -11.59 -9.94
N ALA A 124 -19.81 -11.18 -9.82
CA ALA A 124 -19.29 -9.93 -10.39
C ALA A 124 -17.95 -10.18 -11.10
N ILE A 125 -17.66 -9.34 -12.10
CA ILE A 125 -16.37 -9.32 -12.80
C ILE A 125 -15.35 -8.60 -11.91
N ASN A 126 -14.15 -9.14 -11.82
CA ASN A 126 -13.05 -8.57 -11.06
C ASN A 126 -12.20 -7.66 -11.93
N LEU A 127 -12.31 -6.35 -11.71
CA LEU A 127 -11.51 -5.33 -12.39
C LEU A 127 -10.47 -4.68 -11.46
N GLY A 128 -10.30 -5.19 -10.24
CA GLY A 128 -9.43 -4.59 -9.21
C GLY A 128 -8.44 -5.57 -8.58
N SER A 129 -8.19 -6.72 -9.20
CA SER A 129 -7.27 -7.73 -8.67
C SER A 129 -5.88 -7.61 -9.28
N TYR A 130 -4.86 -7.83 -8.45
CA TYR A 130 -3.46 -7.98 -8.88
C TYR A 130 -3.12 -9.40 -9.38
N ASN A 131 -4.12 -10.28 -9.51
CA ASN A 131 -3.96 -11.63 -10.08
C ASN A 131 -3.92 -11.58 -11.62
N TYR A 132 -2.98 -10.81 -12.19
CA TYR A 132 -2.93 -10.48 -13.62
C TYR A 132 -2.89 -11.70 -14.55
N LEU A 133 -2.20 -12.76 -14.13
CA LEU A 133 -2.01 -13.99 -14.92
C LEU A 133 -2.95 -15.13 -14.50
N GLY A 134 -3.83 -14.92 -13.52
CA GLY A 134 -4.74 -15.96 -13.05
C GLY A 134 -4.03 -17.15 -12.39
N PHE A 135 -2.93 -16.91 -11.65
CA PHE A 135 -2.23 -17.98 -10.91
C PHE A 135 -2.85 -18.23 -9.53
N ALA A 136 -3.55 -17.25 -8.95
CA ALA A 136 -4.23 -17.37 -7.65
C ALA A 136 -5.67 -17.93 -7.80
N GLU A 137 -5.81 -19.06 -8.49
CA GLU A 137 -7.09 -19.71 -8.77
C GLU A 137 -7.42 -20.83 -7.79
N LYS A 138 -8.70 -21.18 -7.70
CA LYS A 138 -9.17 -22.29 -6.84
C LYS A 138 -8.62 -23.65 -7.27
N ASP A 139 -8.41 -23.83 -8.58
CA ASP A 139 -7.99 -25.06 -9.22
C ASP A 139 -6.87 -24.73 -10.19
N GLY A 140 -5.99 -25.70 -10.46
CA GLY A 140 -4.88 -25.53 -11.39
C GLY A 140 -3.54 -26.00 -10.82
N PRO A 141 -2.45 -25.86 -11.59
CA PRO A 141 -1.14 -26.33 -11.18
C PRO A 141 -0.65 -25.65 -9.90
N CYS A 142 -0.87 -24.34 -9.74
CA CYS A 142 -0.48 -23.58 -8.54
C CYS A 142 -1.24 -24.06 -7.29
N ALA A 143 -2.57 -24.18 -7.37
CA ALA A 143 -3.40 -24.68 -6.27
C ALA A 143 -3.03 -26.13 -5.88
N THR A 144 -2.79 -26.98 -6.88
CA THR A 144 -2.39 -28.38 -6.66
C THR A 144 -1.01 -28.47 -5.99
N ALA A 145 -0.04 -27.69 -6.46
CA ALA A 145 1.29 -27.61 -5.86
C ALA A 145 1.21 -27.11 -4.42
N ALA A 146 0.42 -26.05 -4.16
CA ALA A 146 0.23 -25.53 -2.81
C ALA A 146 -0.38 -26.57 -1.86
N ILE A 147 -1.42 -27.30 -2.28
CA ILE A 147 -2.05 -28.37 -1.48
C ILE A 147 -1.04 -29.49 -1.19
N ASN A 148 -0.26 -29.90 -2.19
CA ASN A 148 0.76 -30.94 -2.00
C ASN A 148 1.84 -30.50 -1.02
N SER A 149 2.32 -29.25 -1.12
CA SER A 149 3.27 -28.68 -0.17
C SER A 149 2.68 -28.64 1.24
N ILE A 150 1.42 -28.24 1.41
CA ILE A 150 0.76 -28.25 2.73
C ILE A 150 0.66 -29.67 3.30
N LYS A 151 0.35 -30.68 2.48
CA LYS A 151 0.29 -32.08 2.92
C LYS A 151 1.66 -32.62 3.34
N SER A 152 2.73 -32.21 2.67
CA SER A 152 4.08 -32.69 2.95
C SER A 152 4.77 -31.93 4.10
N TYR A 153 4.57 -30.62 4.19
CA TYR A 153 5.32 -29.74 5.10
C TYR A 153 4.45 -29.12 6.22
N GLY A 154 3.13 -29.30 6.16
CA GLY A 154 2.19 -28.63 7.06
C GLY A 154 1.85 -27.20 6.60
N SER A 155 1.04 -26.52 7.40
CA SER A 155 0.56 -25.16 7.08
C SER A 155 1.46 -24.05 7.63
N ALA A 156 2.19 -24.30 8.72
CA ALA A 156 3.07 -23.31 9.35
C ALA A 156 4.17 -24.00 10.18
N LEU A 157 5.37 -23.43 10.12
CA LEU A 157 6.52 -23.86 10.92
C LEU A 157 6.67 -23.15 12.26
N CYS A 158 6.05 -21.97 12.41
CA CYS A 158 6.08 -21.18 13.65
C CYS A 158 7.51 -20.92 14.19
N SER A 159 8.52 -20.82 13.32
CA SER A 159 9.92 -20.53 13.66
C SER A 159 10.53 -19.56 12.65
N THR A 160 11.56 -18.83 13.07
CA THR A 160 12.28 -17.88 12.20
C THR A 160 13.22 -18.59 11.24
N ARG A 161 13.57 -17.95 10.11
CA ARG A 161 14.54 -18.48 9.14
C ARG A 161 15.91 -18.78 9.76
N SER A 162 16.31 -18.01 10.77
CA SER A 162 17.59 -18.14 11.48
C SER A 162 17.67 -19.35 12.41
N GLU A 163 16.53 -19.91 12.80
CA GLU A 163 16.46 -21.08 13.70
C GLU A 163 16.05 -22.32 12.90
N LEU A 164 14.78 -22.74 13.03
CA LEU A 164 14.25 -23.96 12.41
C LEU A 164 13.26 -23.66 11.28
N GLY A 165 13.08 -22.40 10.91
CA GLY A 165 12.09 -21.95 9.93
C GLY A 165 12.50 -22.09 8.46
N THR A 166 13.76 -22.44 8.17
CA THR A 166 14.21 -22.65 6.78
C THR A 166 13.91 -24.08 6.33
N GLN A 167 13.30 -24.21 5.15
CA GLN A 167 12.89 -25.48 4.54
C GLN A 167 13.43 -25.60 3.12
N SER A 168 13.46 -26.81 2.57
CA SER A 168 13.95 -27.07 1.22
C SER A 168 13.26 -26.22 0.15
N TYR A 169 11.94 -26.04 0.26
CA TYR A 169 11.16 -25.25 -0.70
C TYR A 169 11.46 -23.74 -0.65
N HIS A 170 11.94 -23.21 0.49
CA HIS A 170 12.40 -21.82 0.55
C HIS A 170 13.68 -21.64 -0.25
N ILE A 171 14.63 -22.59 -0.11
CA ILE A 171 15.91 -22.58 -0.82
C ILE A 171 15.66 -22.76 -2.32
N GLU A 172 14.78 -23.68 -2.70
CA GLU A 172 14.37 -23.91 -4.09
C GLU A 172 13.75 -22.66 -4.71
N LEU A 173 12.83 -21.99 -4.00
CA LEU A 173 12.23 -20.73 -4.45
C LEU A 173 13.29 -19.63 -4.64
N GLU A 174 14.17 -19.44 -3.65
CA GLU A 174 15.24 -18.43 -3.72
C GLU A 174 16.22 -18.71 -4.86
N THR A 175 16.57 -19.98 -5.09
CA THR A 175 17.43 -20.39 -6.21
C THR A 175 16.75 -20.14 -7.55
N LEU A 176 15.50 -20.56 -7.71
CA LEU A 176 14.72 -20.35 -8.94
C LEU A 176 14.55 -18.86 -9.25
N LEU A 177 14.30 -18.03 -8.23
CA LEU A 177 14.19 -16.58 -8.39
C LEU A 177 15.53 -15.95 -8.78
N ALA A 178 16.65 -16.40 -8.19
CA ALA A 178 17.97 -15.91 -8.56
C ALA A 178 18.32 -16.23 -10.02
N GLU A 179 18.01 -17.45 -10.47
CA GLU A 179 18.15 -17.86 -11.87
C GLU A 179 17.25 -17.04 -12.81
N TYR A 180 15.98 -16.84 -12.45
CA TYR A 180 15.02 -16.08 -13.24
C TYR A 180 15.43 -14.60 -13.40
N LEU A 181 15.91 -13.99 -12.32
CA LEU A 181 16.34 -12.58 -12.31
C LEU A 181 17.77 -12.38 -12.84
N GLY A 182 18.54 -13.45 -13.02
CA GLY A 182 19.95 -13.37 -13.44
C GLY A 182 20.86 -12.76 -12.38
N VAL A 183 20.58 -12.96 -11.10
CA VAL A 183 21.35 -12.42 -9.96
C VAL A 183 22.05 -13.54 -9.19
N GLU A 184 23.10 -13.19 -8.42
CA GLU A 184 23.90 -14.18 -7.67
C GLU A 184 23.11 -14.89 -6.55
N SER A 185 22.15 -14.19 -5.93
CA SER A 185 21.35 -14.71 -4.82
C SER A 185 20.07 -13.92 -4.62
N CYS A 186 19.04 -14.57 -4.08
CA CYS A 186 17.75 -13.98 -3.72
C CYS A 186 17.36 -14.37 -2.30
N ILE A 187 16.57 -13.50 -1.65
CA ILE A 187 15.99 -13.76 -0.34
C ILE A 187 14.48 -13.51 -0.43
N ALA A 188 13.69 -14.49 0.00
CA ALA A 188 12.23 -14.40 -0.02
C ALA A 188 11.68 -13.86 1.31
N PHE A 189 10.75 -12.91 1.22
CA PHE A 189 10.01 -12.35 2.36
C PHE A 189 8.51 -12.58 2.16
N GLY A 190 7.77 -12.76 3.26
CA GLY A 190 6.33 -13.10 3.21
C GLY A 190 5.39 -11.96 2.79
N MET A 191 5.89 -10.74 2.60
CA MET A 191 5.08 -9.57 2.25
C MET A 191 5.94 -8.54 1.52
N GLY A 192 5.47 -8.04 0.36
CA GLY A 192 6.18 -7.03 -0.43
C GLY A 192 6.45 -5.73 0.33
N PHE A 193 5.48 -5.26 1.12
CA PHE A 193 5.67 -4.08 1.99
C PHE A 193 6.85 -4.27 2.97
N ALA A 194 6.90 -5.44 3.64
CA ALA A 194 7.96 -5.75 4.59
C ALA A 194 9.32 -5.91 3.92
N THR A 195 9.38 -6.44 2.70
CA THR A 195 10.60 -6.52 1.88
C THR A 195 11.28 -5.16 1.78
N ASN A 196 10.53 -4.11 1.44
CA ASN A 196 11.09 -2.78 1.29
C ASN A 196 11.37 -2.13 2.66
N ALA A 197 10.35 -2.09 3.51
CA ALA A 197 10.40 -1.33 4.76
C ALA A 197 11.45 -1.85 5.76
N LEU A 198 11.69 -3.16 5.79
CA LEU A 198 12.60 -3.77 6.77
C LEU A 198 14.03 -3.95 6.26
N ASN A 199 14.26 -4.00 4.94
CA ASN A 199 15.60 -4.26 4.38
C ASN A 199 16.35 -3.00 3.95
N ILE A 200 15.66 -1.93 3.51
CA ILE A 200 16.34 -0.66 3.19
C ILE A 200 17.22 -0.14 4.35
N PRO A 201 16.80 -0.21 5.64
CA PRO A 201 17.65 0.15 6.75
C PRO A 201 18.97 -0.62 6.88
N ALA A 202 19.09 -1.80 6.26
CA ALA A 202 20.35 -2.54 6.21
C ALA A 202 21.30 -2.00 5.12
N LEU A 203 20.76 -1.34 4.09
CA LEU A 203 21.51 -0.84 2.94
C LEU A 203 22.02 0.59 3.13
N VAL A 204 21.28 1.43 3.86
CA VAL A 204 21.61 2.84 4.09
C VAL A 204 21.45 3.19 5.56
N SER A 205 22.17 4.19 6.04
CA SER A 205 21.97 4.74 7.38
C SER A 205 22.39 6.20 7.48
N LYS A 206 22.37 6.77 8.69
CA LYS A 206 22.72 8.16 8.95
C LYS A 206 24.09 8.53 8.33
N GLY A 207 24.11 9.60 7.54
CA GLY A 207 25.28 10.05 6.77
C GLY A 207 25.31 9.58 5.31
N ASP A 208 24.31 8.77 4.91
CA ASP A 208 24.02 8.44 3.51
C ASP A 208 22.88 9.32 2.98
N LEU A 209 22.79 9.42 1.65
CA LEU A 209 21.72 10.10 0.91
C LEU A 209 20.90 9.06 0.14
N VAL A 210 19.58 9.22 0.15
CA VAL A 210 18.67 8.51 -0.74
C VAL A 210 17.97 9.51 -1.65
N LEU A 211 18.16 9.32 -2.96
CA LEU A 211 17.41 9.98 -4.01
C LEU A 211 16.20 9.10 -4.34
N SER A 212 15.00 9.57 -3.99
CA SER A 212 13.75 8.82 -4.16
C SER A 212 12.90 9.49 -5.22
N ASP A 213 12.33 8.70 -6.15
CA ASP A 213 11.23 9.18 -6.97
C ASP A 213 10.08 9.67 -6.08
N GLU A 214 9.37 10.71 -6.51
CA GLU A 214 8.28 11.32 -5.72
C GLU A 214 7.03 10.45 -5.62
N LEU A 215 6.82 9.53 -6.58
CA LEU A 215 5.71 8.58 -6.59
C LEU A 215 6.10 7.18 -6.09
N ASN A 216 7.25 7.04 -5.43
CA ASN A 216 7.61 5.77 -4.79
C ASN A 216 6.58 5.36 -3.73
N HIS A 217 6.22 4.09 -3.74
CA HIS A 217 5.29 3.44 -2.85
C HIS A 217 5.68 3.62 -1.38
N VAL A 218 4.67 3.74 -0.53
CA VAL A 218 4.80 4.04 0.91
C VAL A 218 5.76 3.09 1.64
N SER A 219 5.86 1.83 1.21
CA SER A 219 6.80 0.85 1.80
C SER A 219 8.28 1.24 1.63
N LEU A 220 8.65 1.81 0.48
CA LEU A 220 10.01 2.32 0.22
C LEU A 220 10.27 3.52 1.10
N ILE A 221 9.34 4.48 1.12
CA ILE A 221 9.44 5.70 1.94
C ILE A 221 9.62 5.35 3.41
N LEU A 222 8.83 4.39 3.93
CA LEU A 222 8.95 3.95 5.31
C LEU A 222 10.32 3.33 5.60
N GLY A 223 10.81 2.44 4.73
CA GLY A 223 12.14 1.83 4.88
C GLY A 223 13.26 2.86 4.89
N ILE A 224 13.20 3.84 3.99
CA ILE A 224 14.17 4.94 3.96
C ILE A 224 14.10 5.76 5.25
N ARG A 225 12.89 6.10 5.74
CA ARG A 225 12.74 6.86 6.99
C ARG A 225 13.29 6.11 8.20
N LEU A 226 13.06 4.80 8.28
CA LEU A 226 13.58 3.95 9.37
C LEU A 226 15.11 3.89 9.39
N SER A 227 15.76 4.00 8.23
CA SER A 227 17.23 3.99 8.13
C SER A 227 17.92 5.22 8.76
N GLY A 228 17.21 6.35 8.88
CA GLY A 228 17.78 7.63 9.30
C GLY A 228 18.71 8.30 8.27
N ALA A 229 18.77 7.78 7.04
CA ALA A 229 19.45 8.44 5.92
C ALA A 229 18.76 9.77 5.54
N LYS A 230 19.50 10.67 4.88
CA LYS A 230 18.89 11.88 4.33
C LYS A 230 18.07 11.48 3.09
N ILE A 231 16.85 11.97 3.01
CA ILE A 231 15.97 11.78 1.86
C ILE A 231 15.94 13.07 1.05
N GLN A 232 16.08 12.94 -0.27
CA GLN A 232 15.83 13.99 -1.24
C GLN A 232 15.01 13.39 -2.37
N THR A 233 13.84 13.95 -2.63
CA THR A 233 12.97 13.48 -3.70
C THR A 233 13.40 14.09 -5.03
N PHE A 234 13.21 13.37 -6.14
CA PHE A 234 13.27 13.91 -7.50
C PHE A 234 11.92 13.74 -8.20
N ALA A 235 11.64 14.60 -9.18
CA ALA A 235 10.38 14.61 -9.92
C ALA A 235 10.17 13.29 -10.66
N HIS A 236 8.93 12.84 -10.72
CA HIS A 236 8.58 11.51 -11.19
C HIS A 236 9.08 11.27 -12.62
N ASN A 237 9.85 10.19 -12.81
CA ASN A 237 10.44 9.83 -14.10
C ASN A 237 11.26 10.98 -14.79
N ASP A 238 11.74 11.98 -14.03
CA ASP A 238 12.55 13.09 -14.54
C ASP A 238 14.05 12.84 -14.35
N MET A 239 14.70 12.33 -15.40
CA MET A 239 16.15 12.09 -15.40
C MET A 239 16.99 13.36 -15.25
N LYS A 240 16.50 14.52 -15.71
CA LYS A 240 17.23 15.79 -15.63
C LYS A 240 17.23 16.33 -14.20
N ASP A 241 16.10 16.21 -13.49
CA ASP A 241 16.04 16.54 -12.06
C ASP A 241 16.86 15.56 -11.22
N LEU A 242 16.81 14.26 -11.52
CA LEU A 242 17.65 13.26 -10.85
C LEU A 242 19.14 13.58 -11.02
N GLU A 243 19.60 13.82 -12.25
CA GLU A 243 21.00 14.13 -12.56
C GLU A 243 21.46 15.39 -11.84
N ARG A 244 20.66 16.47 -11.89
CA ARG A 244 20.95 17.71 -11.17
C ARG A 244 21.10 17.48 -9.67
N LYS A 245 20.18 16.74 -9.05
CA LYS A 245 20.21 16.45 -7.61
C LYS A 245 21.39 15.56 -7.22
N LEU A 246 21.75 14.60 -8.07
CA LEU A 246 22.92 13.76 -7.88
C LEU A 246 24.22 14.57 -7.98
N HIS A 247 24.34 15.41 -9.00
CA HIS A 247 25.48 16.32 -9.17
C HIS A 247 25.65 17.22 -7.94
N ASP A 248 24.59 17.89 -7.51
CA ASP A 248 24.63 18.78 -6.34
C ASP A 248 25.01 18.02 -5.07
N ALA A 249 24.51 16.80 -4.89
CA ALA A 249 24.86 15.95 -3.77
C ALA A 249 26.36 15.61 -3.74
N ILE A 250 26.97 15.34 -4.90
CA ILE A 250 28.39 15.02 -5.03
C ILE A 250 29.25 16.27 -4.81
N VAL A 251 28.89 17.40 -5.40
CA VAL A 251 29.66 18.65 -5.36
C VAL A 251 29.59 19.33 -3.99
N TYR A 252 28.40 19.45 -3.40
CA TYR A 252 28.18 20.21 -2.17
C TYR A 252 28.19 19.36 -0.90
N GLY A 253 28.00 18.04 -1.02
CA GLY A 253 27.99 17.10 0.09
C GLY A 253 26.82 17.28 1.06
N GLN A 254 27.03 16.91 2.31
CA GLN A 254 26.05 16.95 3.39
C GLN A 254 25.65 18.39 3.75
N PRO A 255 24.36 18.65 4.03
CA PRO A 255 23.91 19.95 4.50
C PRO A 255 24.69 20.42 5.74
N ARG A 256 24.99 21.72 5.79
CA ARG A 256 25.71 22.42 6.88
C ARG A 256 27.21 22.12 7.00
N HIS A 257 27.63 20.88 6.81
CA HIS A 257 29.02 20.47 7.04
C HIS A 257 29.83 20.28 5.76
N HIS A 258 29.18 20.24 4.59
CA HIS A 258 29.80 20.01 3.27
C HIS A 258 30.70 18.77 3.22
N ARG A 259 30.42 17.80 4.10
CA ARG A 259 31.14 16.51 4.11
C ARG A 259 30.61 15.65 2.99
N PRO A 260 31.45 14.83 2.33
CA PRO A 260 30.96 13.88 1.34
C PRO A 260 29.89 12.96 1.94
N TRP A 261 28.91 12.56 1.12
CA TRP A 261 28.03 11.46 1.47
C TRP A 261 28.82 10.17 1.53
N ARG A 262 28.54 9.31 2.51
CA ARG A 262 29.20 8.01 2.57
C ARG A 262 28.70 7.07 1.46
N LYS A 263 27.39 7.10 1.20
CA LYS A 263 26.72 6.43 0.08
C LYS A 263 25.60 7.31 -0.46
N ILE A 264 25.34 7.18 -1.76
CA ILE A 264 24.14 7.71 -2.41
C ILE A 264 23.41 6.52 -3.01
N LEU A 265 22.14 6.32 -2.63
CA LEU A 265 21.27 5.29 -3.17
C LEU A 265 20.15 5.94 -3.98
N ILE A 266 19.90 5.47 -5.19
CA ILE A 266 18.76 5.88 -6.02
C ILE A 266 17.69 4.81 -5.87
N VAL A 267 16.45 5.22 -5.60
CA VAL A 267 15.31 4.33 -5.40
C VAL A 267 14.19 4.73 -6.34
N VAL A 268 13.77 3.78 -7.17
CA VAL A 268 12.70 3.90 -8.18
C VAL A 268 11.90 2.59 -8.23
N GLU A 269 10.71 2.64 -8.79
CA GLU A 269 9.93 1.45 -9.13
C GLU A 269 10.06 1.10 -10.61
N GLY A 270 9.94 -0.20 -10.92
CA GLY A 270 9.91 -0.67 -12.30
C GLY A 270 8.55 -0.44 -12.95
N ILE A 271 7.47 -0.74 -12.22
CA ILE A 271 6.09 -0.41 -12.59
C ILE A 271 5.49 0.23 -11.34
N TYR A 272 5.13 1.50 -11.45
CA TYR A 272 4.59 2.26 -10.32
C TYR A 272 3.21 1.76 -9.96
N SER A 273 3.00 1.55 -8.66
CA SER A 273 1.68 1.30 -8.08
C SER A 273 0.93 2.61 -7.85
N MET A 274 -0.41 2.57 -7.89
CA MET A 274 -1.27 3.75 -7.74
C MET A 274 -1.56 4.12 -6.27
N GLU A 275 -0.62 3.85 -5.34
CA GLU A 275 -0.76 4.12 -3.89
C GLU A 275 0.11 5.29 -3.40
#